data_AF-A0A315R1B2-F1
#
_entry.id   AF-A0A315R1B2-F1
#
_cell.length_a   1.000
_cell.length_b   1.000
_cell.length_c   1.000
_cell.angle_alpha   90.00
_cell.angle_beta   90.00
_cell.angle_gamma   90.00
#
_symmetry.space_group_name_H-M   'P 1'
#
loop_
_entity.id
_entity.type
_entity.pdbx_description
1 polymer ?
#
loop_
_entity_poly.entity_id
_entity_poly.type
_entity_poly.pdbx_seq_one_letter_code
_entity_poly.pdbx_strand_id
1 'polypeptide(L)' 'MEKGSFKNMKKQNQKNILTLIKNEDGISRAQIAEKLDVSRATVTNIVRELVKLELVEESKMGESRGGRRPMLLKL' A
#
# COMPACT_ATOMS: atom_id res chain seq x y z
N MET A 1 -14.09 11.97 22.10
CA MET A 1 -12.97 11.78 21.15
C MET A 1 -13.53 11.18 19.87
N GLU A 2 -13.46 11.95 18.78
CA GLU A 2 -14.21 11.75 17.54
C GLU A 2 -13.78 10.50 16.76
N LYS A 3 -14.65 9.48 16.74
CA LYS A 3 -14.47 8.29 15.88
C LYS A 3 -14.65 8.60 14.38
N GLY A 4 -15.17 9.77 14.02
CA GLY A 4 -15.38 10.21 12.63
C GLY A 4 -14.08 10.50 11.88
N SER A 5 -13.11 11.11 12.56
CA SER A 5 -11.86 11.59 11.95
C SER A 5 -10.99 10.43 11.46
N PHE A 6 -10.85 9.38 12.26
CA PHE A 6 -10.03 8.20 11.90
C PHE A 6 -10.60 7.39 10.74
N LYS A 7 -11.92 7.24 10.66
CA LYS A 7 -12.58 6.52 9.55
C LYS A 7 -12.41 7.28 8.23
N ASN A 8 -12.48 8.61 8.28
CA ASN A 8 -12.24 9.47 7.13
C ASN A 8 -10.76 9.43 6.70
N MET A 9 -9.82 9.51 7.66
CA MET A 9 -8.39 9.37 7.37
C MET A 9 -8.06 8.02 6.71
N LYS A 10 -8.65 6.92 7.19
CA LYS A 10 -8.45 5.59 6.60
C LYS A 10 -8.95 5.52 5.15
N LYS A 11 -10.15 6.05 4.87
CA LYS A 11 -10.69 6.11 3.50
C LYS A 11 -9.83 6.96 2.58
N GLN A 12 -9.34 8.10 3.08
CA GLN A 12 -8.44 8.96 2.31
C GLN A 12 -7.13 8.24 1.98
N ASN A 13 -6.54 7.55 2.97
CA ASN A 13 -5.31 6.77 2.77
C ASN A 13 -5.54 5.62 1.78
N GLN A 14 -6.68 4.90 1.85
CA GLN A 14 -7.04 3.88 0.87
C GLN A 14 -7.06 4.42 -0.56
N LYS A 15 -7.72 5.57 -0.78
CA LYS A 15 -7.79 6.20 -2.10
C LYS A 15 -6.41 6.62 -2.61
N ASN A 16 -5.59 7.21 -1.75
CA ASN A 16 -4.24 7.64 -2.11
C ASN A 16 -3.34 6.43 -2.44
N ILE A 17 -3.43 5.36 -1.68
CA ILE A 17 -2.69 4.10 -1.91
C ILE A 17 -3.06 3.50 -3.26
N LEU A 18 -4.36 3.36 -3.56
CA LEU A 18 -4.81 2.85 -4.86
C LEU A 18 -4.33 3.73 -6.01
N THR A 19 -4.36 5.06 -5.84
CA THR A 19 -3.87 6.00 -6.85
C THR A 19 -2.38 5.83 -7.11
N LEU A 20 -1.57 5.65 -6.06
CA LEU A 20 -0.14 5.38 -6.20
C LEU A 20 0.14 4.05 -6.90
N ILE A 21 -0.56 2.97 -6.53
CA ILE A 21 -0.40 1.66 -7.17
C ILE A 21 -0.83 1.72 -8.64
N LYS A 22 -1.86 2.51 -8.96
CA LYS A 22 -2.32 2.72 -10.34
C LYS A 22 -1.31 3.51 -11.20
N ASN A 23 -0.72 4.55 -10.62
CA ASN A 23 0.13 5.48 -11.35
C ASN A 23 1.59 5.00 -11.44
N GLU A 24 2.02 4.12 -10.54
CA GLU A 24 3.38 3.58 -10.52
C GLU A 24 3.41 2.12 -10.94
N ASP A 25 4.26 1.80 -11.90
CA ASP A 25 4.39 0.47 -12.48
C ASP A 25 5.19 -0.47 -11.54
N GLY A 26 4.58 -0.78 -10.39
CA GLY A 26 5.18 -1.54 -9.30
C GLY A 26 5.77 -0.64 -8.21
N ILE A 27 4.98 -0.38 -7.17
CA ILE A 27 5.40 0.34 -5.97
C ILE A 27 5.38 -0.58 -4.75
N SER A 28 6.39 -0.45 -3.88
CA SER A 28 6.45 -1.22 -2.63
C SER A 28 5.68 -0.55 -1.49
N ARG A 29 5.23 -1.33 -0.50
CA ARG A 29 4.60 -0.82 0.73
C ARG A 29 5.46 0.22 1.47
N ALA A 30 6.79 0.07 1.41
CA ALA A 30 7.72 1.01 2.03
C ALA A 30 7.71 2.37 1.33
N GLN A 31 7.75 2.37 0.00
CA GLN A 31 7.66 3.60 -0.81
C GLN A 31 6.30 4.30 -0.63
N ILE A 32 5.21 3.54 -0.54
CA ILE A 32 3.88 4.10 -0.25
C ILE A 32 3.88 4.81 1.11
N ALA A 33 4.47 4.19 2.15
CA ALA A 33 4.54 4.78 3.49
C ALA A 33 5.33 6.11 3.49
N GLU A 34 6.44 6.16 2.75
CA GLU A 34 7.26 7.37 2.60
C GLU A 34 6.54 8.46 1.80
N LYS A 35 5.89 8.11 0.67
CA LYS A 35 5.18 9.08 -0.18
C LYS A 35 3.95 9.69 0.48
N LEU A 36 3.26 8.91 1.31
CA LEU A 36 2.04 9.36 1.98
C LEU A 36 2.28 9.88 3.40
N ASP A 37 3.52 9.86 3.88
CA ASP A 37 3.91 10.21 5.26
C ASP A 37 3.03 9.50 6.32
N VAL A 38 2.84 8.19 6.12
CA VAL A 38 2.05 7.35 7.03
C VAL A 38 2.88 6.16 7.51
N SER A 39 2.52 5.64 8.69
CA SER A 39 3.25 4.51 9.26
C SER A 39 3.20 3.27 8.33
N ARG A 40 4.30 2.51 8.28
CA ARG A 40 4.36 1.24 7.53
C ARG A 40 3.29 0.23 7.99
N ALA A 41 2.91 0.27 9.27
CA ALA A 41 1.84 -0.54 9.82
C ALA A 41 0.47 -0.16 9.22
N THR A 42 0.20 1.15 9.10
CA THR A 42 -1.03 1.66 8.47
C THR A 42 -1.12 1.22 7.01
N VAL A 43 -0.04 1.39 6.23
CA VAL A 43 0.00 0.94 4.83
C VAL A 43 -0.21 -0.57 4.74
N THR A 44 0.46 -1.36 5.58
CA THR A 44 0.30 -2.82 5.58
C THR A 44 -1.14 -3.24 5.83
N ASN A 45 -1.81 -2.63 6.82
CA ASN A 45 -3.20 -2.94 7.11
C ASN A 45 -4.14 -2.56 5.96
N ILE A 46 -3.92 -1.37 5.37
CA ILE A 46 -4.74 -0.91 4.23
C ILE A 46 -4.51 -1.79 2.99
N VAL A 47 -3.26 -2.06 2.63
CA VAL A 47 -2.93 -2.89 1.47
C VAL A 47 -3.48 -4.30 1.64
N ARG A 48 -3.39 -4.90 2.84
CA ARG A 48 -4.02 -6.21 3.12
C ARG A 48 -5.53 -6.20 2.87
N GLU A 49 -6.21 -5.12 3.24
CA GLU A 49 -7.65 -4.98 2.95
C GLU A 49 -7.91 -4.86 1.45
N LEU A 50 -7.11 -4.07 0.73
CA LEU A 50 -7.24 -3.91 -0.72
C LEU A 50 -6.97 -5.22 -1.47
N VAL A 51 -5.96 -5.99 -1.05
CA VAL A 51 -5.66 -7.33 -1.59
C VAL A 51 -6.81 -8.30 -1.29
N LYS A 52 -7.37 -8.28 -0.08
CA LYS A 52 -8.54 -9.10 0.27
C LYS A 52 -9.78 -8.74 -0.56
N LEU A 53 -9.89 -7.49 -0.98
CA LEU A 53 -10.96 -7.01 -1.86
C LEU A 53 -10.65 -7.27 -3.35
N GLU A 54 -9.54 -7.93 -3.67
CA GLU A 54 -9.09 -8.19 -5.05
C GLU A 54 -8.92 -6.89 -5.86
N LEU A 55 -8.66 -5.77 -5.17
CA LEU A 55 -8.41 -4.47 -5.78
C LEU A 55 -6.93 -4.23 -6.04
N VAL A 56 -6.04 -5.03 -5.44
CA VAL A 56 -4.58 -4.92 -5.57
C VAL A 56 -4.03 -6.33 -5.55
N GLU A 57 -3.11 -6.63 -6.46
CA GLU A 57 -2.34 -7.86 -6.48
C GLU A 57 -0.91 -7.63 -5.96
N GLU A 58 -0.43 -8.56 -5.14
CA GLU A 58 0.97 -8.56 -4.72
C GLU A 58 1.82 -9.34 -5.72
N SER A 59 2.56 -8.63 -6.57
CA SER A 59 3.46 -9.26 -7.53
C SER A 59 4.80 -9.60 -6.86
N LYS A 60 5.17 -10.89 -6.87
CA LYS A 60 6.51 -11.35 -6.52
C LYS A 60 7.45 -11.13 -7.71
N MET A 61 7.81 -9.89 -8.04
CA MET A 61 8.83 -9.66 -9.07
C MET A 61 10.12 -9.05 -8.50
N GLY A 62 11.20 -9.77 -8.80
CA GLY A 62 12.59 -9.39 -8.60
C GLY A 62 13.46 -10.65 -8.62
N GLU A 63 14.08 -10.99 -9.75
CA GLU A 63 15.24 -11.89 -9.79
C GLU A 63 16.39 -11.20 -9.05
N SER A 64 16.46 -11.35 -7.73
CA SER A 64 17.63 -10.90 -6.96
C SER A 64 18.36 -12.08 -6.36
N ARG A 65 19.66 -12.13 -6.65
CA ARG A 65 20.68 -13.05 -6.15
C ARG A 65 21.19 -12.71 -4.72
N GLY A 66 20.54 -11.79 -3.99
CA GLY A 66 20.84 -11.55 -2.58
C GLY A 66 19.95 -10.50 -1.90
N GLY A 67 19.41 -10.81 -0.71
CA GLY A 67 18.64 -9.90 0.16
C GLY A 67 17.12 -10.14 0.24
N ARG A 68 16.46 -9.50 1.24
CA ARG A 68 14.98 -9.53 1.40
C ARG A 68 14.34 -8.69 0.31
N ARG A 69 13.69 -9.36 -0.65
CA ARG A 69 13.09 -8.72 -1.84
C ARG A 69 11.94 -7.79 -1.44
N PRO A 70 11.88 -6.55 -1.96
CA PRO A 70 10.70 -5.71 -1.83
C PRO A 70 9.53 -6.33 -2.62
N MET A 71 8.35 -6.35 -2.01
CA MET A 71 7.12 -6.84 -2.64
C MET A 71 6.47 -5.68 -3.40
N LEU A 72 6.28 -5.84 -4.71
CA LEU A 72 5.67 -4.82 -5.57
C LEU A 72 4.15 -5.04 -5.62
N LEU A 73 3.40 -3.94 -5.57
CA LEU A 73 1.95 -3.96 -5.69
C LEU A 73 1.56 -3.54 -7.11
N LYS A 74 0.58 -4.23 -7.69
CA LYS A 74 -0.04 -3.91 -8.99
C LYS A 74 -1.57 -3.95 -8.87
N LEU A 75 -2.27 -3.28 -9.78
CA LEU A 75 -3.72 -3.44 -9.95
C LEU A 75 -4.01 -4.60 -10.91
#